data_AF-A0A453QTL1-F1
#
_entry.id   AF-A0A453QTL1-F1
#
_cell.length_a   1.000
_cell.length_b   1.000
_cell.length_c   1.000
_cell.angle_alpha   90.00
_cell.angle_beta   90.00
_cell.angle_gamma   90.00
#
_symmetry.space_group_name_H-M   'P 1'
#
loop_
_entity.id
_entity.type
_entity.pdbx_description
1 polymer ?
#
loop_
_entity_poly.entity_id
_entity_poly.type
_entity_poly.pdbx_seq_one_letter_code
_entity_poly.pdbx_strand_id
1 'polypeptide(L)'
;MFIYVDTAEENLAKPFLTLYGLEGDKPTVTAFDTSKGTKYLLEADINEKNLKEFSLSLLDGTLPPYFRSEPVPQEKGLVEKVVGRTFDSSVLQSPHNVLLEAHAPWCVDCEAISKNIEKLAKHFSGLDNLKFARIDASVNEHPKLQVNNYPTLLLYPAEDKTNPIKLSKKLSLKDMARFIKEKLQISDVEIKEKLQTPEIETVAAADNVKDEL
;
A
#
# COMPACT_ATOMS: atom_id res chain seq x y z
N MET A 1 26.76 -16.78 10.47
CA MET A 1 26.32 -18.20 10.35
C MET A 1 25.59 -18.33 9.04
N PHE A 2 25.94 -19.31 8.21
CA PHE A 2 25.18 -19.63 7.00
C PHE A 2 24.32 -20.86 7.27
N ILE A 3 23.07 -20.82 6.84
CA ILE A 3 22.11 -21.92 6.94
C ILE A 3 21.62 -22.21 5.53
N TYR A 4 21.64 -23.49 5.16
CA TYR A 4 20.96 -23.99 3.97
C TYR A 4 19.64 -24.63 4.39
N VAL A 5 18.56 -24.30 3.68
CA VAL A 5 17.23 -24.86 3.90
C VAL A 5 16.74 -25.45 2.58
N ASP A 6 16.48 -26.75 2.59
CA ASP A 6 15.87 -27.42 1.43
C ASP A 6 14.37 -27.08 1.38
N THR A 7 13.92 -26.47 0.28
CA THR A 7 12.52 -26.09 0.11
C THR A 7 11.60 -27.28 -0.17
N ALA A 8 12.15 -28.46 -0.52
CA ALA A 8 11.39 -29.69 -0.63
C ALA A 8 10.91 -30.22 0.75
N GLU A 9 11.62 -29.86 1.82
CA GLU A 9 11.25 -30.21 3.20
C GLU A 9 10.28 -29.17 3.78
N GLU A 10 8.99 -29.27 3.44
CA GLU A 10 7.98 -28.23 3.73
C GLU A 10 7.96 -27.81 5.21
N ASN A 11 7.98 -28.77 6.13
CA ASN A 11 7.92 -28.49 7.58
C ASN A 11 9.12 -27.66 8.06
N LEU A 12 10.28 -27.83 7.42
CA LEU A 12 11.50 -27.09 7.74
C LEU A 12 11.50 -25.73 7.05
N ALA A 13 11.09 -25.66 5.79
CA ALA A 13 11.19 -24.46 4.97
C ALA A 13 10.10 -23.42 5.29
N LYS A 14 8.87 -23.88 5.58
CA LYS A 14 7.69 -23.02 5.72
C LYS A 14 7.84 -21.89 6.75
N PRO A 15 8.45 -22.09 7.94
CA PRO A 15 8.68 -20.99 8.87
C PRO A 15 9.57 -19.88 8.27
N PHE A 16 10.64 -20.24 7.55
CA PHE A 16 11.52 -19.27 6.90
C PHE A 16 10.83 -18.57 5.74
N LEU A 17 10.17 -19.33 4.86
CA LEU A 17 9.44 -18.77 3.73
C LEU A 17 8.34 -17.79 4.19
N THR A 18 7.57 -18.15 5.22
CA THR A 18 6.52 -17.31 5.80
C THR A 18 7.07 -16.00 6.38
N LEU A 19 8.23 -16.06 7.04
CA LEU A 19 8.89 -14.88 7.63
C LEU A 19 9.24 -13.82 6.56
N TYR A 20 9.64 -14.27 5.37
CA TYR A 20 10.00 -13.41 4.24
C TYR A 20 8.87 -13.22 3.21
N GLY A 21 7.72 -13.88 3.40
CA GLY A 21 6.61 -13.83 2.44
C GLY A 21 7.01 -14.36 1.07
N LEU A 22 7.86 -15.40 1.05
CA LEU A 22 8.38 -16.02 -0.17
C LEU A 22 7.71 -17.36 -0.43
N GLU A 23 7.74 -17.77 -1.68
CA GLU A 23 7.40 -19.13 -2.11
C GLU A 23 8.69 -19.97 -2.23
N GLY A 24 8.56 -21.29 -2.10
CA GLY A 24 9.67 -22.24 -2.15
C GLY A 24 10.02 -22.73 -3.56
N ASP A 25 9.50 -22.03 -4.58
CA ASP A 25 9.55 -22.41 -6.00
C ASP A 25 10.90 -22.09 -6.67
N LYS A 26 11.65 -21.11 -6.14
CA LYS A 26 12.96 -20.71 -6.64
C LYS A 26 14.03 -20.59 -5.54
N PRO A 27 15.31 -20.86 -5.85
CA PRO A 27 16.40 -20.58 -4.92
C PRO A 27 16.43 -19.10 -4.54
N THR A 28 16.52 -18.83 -3.25
CA THR A 28 16.53 -17.46 -2.71
C THR A 28 17.56 -17.34 -1.59
N VAL A 29 18.20 -16.18 -1.47
CA VAL A 29 19.13 -15.86 -0.38
C VAL A 29 18.55 -14.74 0.48
N THR A 30 18.42 -15.01 1.77
CA THR A 30 17.91 -14.07 2.77
C THR A 30 18.89 -13.96 3.93
N ALA A 31 18.79 -12.88 4.70
CA ALA A 31 19.52 -12.73 5.94
C ALA A 31 18.66 -12.09 7.02
N PHE A 32 18.84 -12.54 8.26
CA PHE A 32 18.15 -12.02 9.43
C PHE A 32 19.16 -11.56 10.47
N ASP A 33 19.12 -10.28 10.82
CA ASP A 33 19.85 -9.74 11.96
C ASP A 33 19.03 -9.95 13.23
N THR A 34 19.42 -10.93 14.04
CA THR A 34 18.73 -11.27 15.29
C THR A 34 18.85 -10.19 16.36
N SER A 35 19.86 -9.31 16.29
CA SER A 35 20.06 -8.22 17.25
C SER A 35 19.11 -7.05 16.98
N LYS A 36 18.82 -6.78 15.70
CA LYS A 36 17.93 -5.69 15.26
C LYS A 36 16.55 -6.17 14.85
N GLY A 37 16.33 -7.48 14.74
CA GLY A 37 15.10 -8.06 14.17
C GLY A 37 14.88 -7.67 12.70
N THR A 38 15.95 -7.37 11.96
CA THR A 38 15.86 -6.83 10.59
C THR A 38 16.05 -7.94 9.55
N LYS A 39 15.19 -7.93 8.54
CA LYS A 39 15.23 -8.86 7.41
C LYS A 39 15.97 -8.23 6.23
N TYR A 40 16.64 -9.04 5.44
CA TYR A 40 17.29 -8.65 4.19
C TYR A 40 17.06 -9.73 3.14
N LEU A 41 16.95 -9.31 1.89
CA LEU A 41 16.72 -10.19 0.73
C LEU A 41 17.71 -9.83 -0.37
N LEU A 42 18.37 -10.83 -0.95
CA LEU A 42 19.12 -10.63 -2.18
C LEU A 42 18.14 -10.59 -3.35
N GLU A 43 17.90 -9.38 -3.89
CA GLU A 43 17.00 -9.19 -5.04
C GLU A 43 17.67 -9.35 -6.42
N ALA A 44 19.00 -9.58 -6.44
CA ALA A 44 19.77 -9.83 -7.66
C ALA A 44 19.96 -11.33 -7.93
N ASP A 45 20.42 -11.68 -9.13
CA ASP A 45 20.72 -13.07 -9.48
C ASP A 45 21.73 -13.71 -8.51
N ILE A 46 21.53 -14.99 -8.22
CA ILE A 46 22.41 -15.73 -7.31
C ILE A 46 23.67 -16.15 -8.07
N ASN A 47 24.79 -15.50 -7.75
CA ASN A 47 26.13 -15.83 -8.24
C ASN A 47 27.19 -15.41 -7.21
N GLU A 48 28.44 -15.85 -7.39
CA GLU A 48 29.52 -15.60 -6.43
C GLU A 48 29.71 -14.10 -6.13
N LYS A 49 29.67 -13.26 -7.16
CA LYS A 49 29.84 -11.80 -7.02
C LYS A 49 28.73 -11.22 -6.13
N ASN A 50 27.47 -11.47 -6.48
CA ASN A 50 26.32 -10.92 -5.77
C ASN A 50 26.21 -11.47 -4.34
N LEU A 51 26.54 -12.73 -4.10
CA LEU A 51 26.58 -13.32 -2.76
C LEU A 51 27.66 -12.68 -1.88
N LYS A 52 28.84 -12.42 -2.45
CA LYS A 52 29.93 -11.75 -1.76
C LYS A 52 29.57 -10.31 -1.42
N GLU A 53 29.05 -9.56 -2.39
CA GLU A 53 28.61 -8.17 -2.19
C GLU A 53 27.49 -8.07 -1.15
N PHE A 54 26.49 -8.97 -1.20
CA PHE A 54 25.43 -9.04 -0.21
C PHE A 54 25.97 -9.34 1.19
N SER A 55 26.87 -10.32 1.32
CA SER A 55 27.45 -10.70 2.61
C SER A 55 28.29 -9.56 3.22
N LEU A 56 29.09 -8.88 2.41
CA LEU A 56 29.90 -7.74 2.88
C LEU A 56 29.01 -6.56 3.29
N SER A 57 28.03 -6.21 2.46
CA SER A 57 27.09 -5.10 2.74
C SER A 57 26.24 -5.37 4.00
N LEU A 58 25.92 -6.65 4.27
CA LEU A 58 25.25 -7.06 5.50
C LEU A 58 26.12 -6.80 6.73
N LEU A 59 27.41 -7.18 6.67
CA LEU A 59 28.37 -6.98 7.76
C LEU A 59 28.66 -5.50 8.00
N ASP A 60 28.77 -4.71 6.93
CA ASP A 60 28.99 -3.27 6.99
C ASP A 60 27.73 -2.50 7.41
N GLY A 61 26.57 -3.17 7.45
CA GLY A 61 25.29 -2.57 7.84
C GLY A 61 24.72 -1.60 6.81
N THR A 62 25.12 -1.73 5.55
CA THR A 62 24.73 -0.84 4.44
C THR A 62 23.57 -1.40 3.61
N LEU A 63 23.19 -2.67 3.81
CA LEU A 63 22.04 -3.25 3.13
C LEU A 63 20.73 -2.57 3.54
N PRO A 64 19.83 -2.30 2.57
CA PRO A 64 18.49 -1.85 2.88
C PRO A 64 17.67 -2.97 3.55
N PRO A 65 16.89 -2.68 4.60
CA PRO A 65 15.93 -3.63 5.15
C PRO A 65 14.93 -4.11 4.11
N TYR A 66 14.62 -5.40 4.17
CA TYR A 66 13.57 -6.02 3.38
C TYR A 66 12.24 -6.01 4.15
N PHE A 67 11.20 -5.53 3.47
CA PHE A 67 9.82 -5.57 3.91
C PHE A 67 9.02 -6.41 2.93
N ARG A 68 8.16 -7.28 3.46
CA ARG A 68 7.31 -8.13 2.64
C ARG A 68 6.37 -7.31 1.77
N SER A 69 6.15 -7.77 0.54
CA SER A 69 5.17 -7.20 -0.36
C SER A 69 4.62 -8.28 -1.27
N GLU A 70 3.30 -8.26 -1.46
CA GLU A 70 2.68 -8.97 -2.57
C GLU A 70 3.15 -8.39 -3.92
N PRO A 71 2.92 -9.13 -5.04
CA PRO A 71 3.08 -8.59 -6.38
C PRO A 71 2.25 -7.32 -6.58
N VAL A 72 2.79 -6.37 -7.36
CA VAL A 72 2.08 -5.14 -7.68
C VAL A 72 0.83 -5.48 -8.50
N PRO A 73 -0.37 -5.09 -8.04
CA PRO A 73 -1.60 -5.37 -8.77
C PRO A 73 -1.66 -4.58 -10.08
N GLN A 74 -2.24 -5.20 -11.13
CA GLN A 74 -2.42 -4.55 -12.42
C GLN A 74 -3.76 -3.80 -12.52
N GLU A 75 -4.74 -4.19 -11.71
CA GLU A 75 -6.10 -3.65 -11.75
C GLU A 75 -6.21 -2.35 -10.96
N LYS A 76 -6.94 -1.39 -11.52
CA LYS A 76 -7.32 -0.15 -10.86
C LYS A 76 -8.82 -0.18 -10.56
N GLY A 77 -9.19 0.20 -9.34
CA GLY A 77 -10.58 0.28 -8.90
C GLY A 77 -10.84 1.54 -8.07
N LEU A 78 -12.10 1.74 -7.66
CA LEU A 78 -12.48 2.85 -6.77
C LEU A 78 -11.74 2.84 -5.43
N VAL A 79 -11.34 1.65 -4.98
CA VAL A 79 -10.44 1.45 -3.84
C VAL A 79 -9.18 0.80 -4.37
N GLU A 80 -8.06 1.52 -4.33
CA GLU A 80 -6.77 1.05 -4.83
C GLU A 80 -6.21 -0.06 -3.93
N LYS A 81 -5.79 -1.19 -4.51
CA LYS A 81 -5.01 -2.20 -3.76
C LYS A 81 -3.55 -1.74 -3.68
N VAL A 82 -3.10 -1.43 -2.47
CA VAL A 82 -1.72 -1.05 -2.15
C VAL A 82 -0.99 -2.25 -1.59
N VAL A 83 0.26 -2.45 -2.03
CA VAL A 83 1.17 -3.47 -1.53
C VAL A 83 2.39 -2.81 -0.90
N GLY A 84 3.23 -3.55 -0.18
CA GLY A 84 4.39 -2.99 0.51
C GLY A 84 5.29 -2.13 -0.40
N ARG A 85 5.52 -2.61 -1.64
CA ARG A 85 6.33 -1.92 -2.66
C ARG A 85 5.70 -0.66 -3.25
N THR A 86 4.37 -0.53 -3.23
CA THR A 86 3.67 0.67 -3.74
C THR A 86 3.25 1.61 -2.63
N PHE A 87 3.50 1.27 -1.36
CA PHE A 87 3.07 2.08 -0.23
C PHE A 87 3.61 3.51 -0.30
N ASP A 88 4.89 3.68 -0.61
CA ASP A 88 5.49 4.99 -0.74
C ASP A 88 4.82 5.81 -1.87
N SER A 89 4.75 5.25 -3.08
CA SER A 89 4.18 5.97 -4.24
C SER A 89 2.68 6.23 -4.11
N SER A 90 1.91 5.27 -3.61
CA SER A 90 0.44 5.33 -3.57
C SER A 90 -0.09 6.05 -2.33
N VAL A 91 0.65 6.04 -1.22
CA VAL A 91 0.19 6.61 0.06
C VAL A 91 1.02 7.83 0.45
N LEU A 92 2.34 7.66 0.62
CA LEU A 92 3.21 8.69 1.22
C LEU A 92 3.62 9.80 0.26
N GLN A 93 3.72 9.52 -1.03
CA GLN A 93 4.09 10.49 -2.08
C GLN A 93 2.87 10.96 -2.88
N SER A 94 1.69 10.40 -2.59
CA SER A 94 0.45 10.81 -3.24
C SER A 94 0.14 12.29 -2.92
N PRO A 95 -0.13 13.13 -3.94
CA PRO A 95 -0.50 14.53 -3.74
C PRO A 95 -1.91 14.69 -3.16
N HIS A 96 -2.66 13.59 -3.03
CA HIS A 96 -4.03 13.58 -2.53
C HIS A 96 -4.09 13.10 -1.08
N ASN A 97 -5.18 13.38 -0.40
CA ASN A 97 -5.50 12.72 0.86
C ASN A 97 -5.77 11.23 0.58
N VAL A 98 -5.29 10.33 1.44
CA VAL A 98 -5.47 8.88 1.24
C VAL A 98 -6.12 8.29 2.48
N LEU A 99 -7.34 7.77 2.35
CA LEU A 99 -7.91 6.90 3.37
C LEU A 99 -7.50 5.45 3.08
N LEU A 100 -6.63 4.92 3.92
CA LEU A 100 -6.12 3.56 3.82
C LEU A 100 -6.83 2.63 4.80
N GLU A 101 -7.39 1.55 4.27
CA GLU A 101 -7.86 0.39 5.03
C GLU A 101 -6.76 -0.67 5.13
N ALA A 102 -6.22 -0.88 6.32
CA ALA A 102 -5.38 -2.05 6.59
C ALA A 102 -6.24 -3.21 7.11
N HIS A 103 -6.25 -4.33 6.38
CA HIS A 103 -7.05 -5.51 6.70
C HIS A 103 -6.20 -6.79 6.69
N ALA A 104 -6.87 -7.91 7.03
CA ALA A 104 -6.38 -9.26 6.83
C ALA A 104 -7.55 -10.13 6.33
N PRO A 105 -7.32 -11.14 5.47
CA PRO A 105 -8.41 -11.86 4.80
C PRO A 105 -9.21 -12.80 5.73
N TRP A 106 -8.61 -13.24 6.84
CA TRP A 106 -9.27 -14.05 7.88
C TRP A 106 -9.99 -13.21 8.95
N CYS A 107 -9.98 -11.89 8.84
CA CYS A 107 -10.60 -11.00 9.81
C CYS A 107 -12.10 -10.84 9.52
N VAL A 108 -12.95 -11.46 10.35
CA VAL A 108 -14.41 -11.42 10.20
C VAL A 108 -14.95 -9.98 10.21
N ASP A 109 -14.46 -9.13 11.11
CA ASP A 109 -14.86 -7.72 11.20
C ASP A 109 -14.48 -6.89 9.96
N CYS A 110 -13.49 -7.35 9.19
CA CYS A 110 -12.96 -6.59 8.07
C CYS A 110 -13.95 -6.54 6.90
N GLU A 111 -14.73 -7.60 6.66
CA GLU A 111 -15.68 -7.65 5.53
C GLU A 111 -16.70 -6.51 5.57
N ALA A 112 -17.28 -6.23 6.74
CA ALA A 112 -18.25 -5.16 6.92
C ALA A 112 -17.62 -3.78 6.71
N ILE A 113 -16.37 -3.59 7.15
CA ILE A 113 -15.64 -2.34 6.99
C ILE A 113 -15.24 -2.13 5.53
N SER A 114 -14.74 -3.14 4.83
CA SER A 114 -14.40 -3.02 3.41
C SER A 114 -15.60 -2.60 2.56
N LYS A 115 -16.80 -3.14 2.85
CA LYS A 115 -18.05 -2.70 2.21
C LYS A 115 -18.39 -1.24 2.51
N ASN A 116 -18.09 -0.75 3.72
CA ASN A 116 -18.26 0.66 4.05
C ASN A 116 -17.26 1.55 3.31
N ILE A 117 -16.00 1.11 3.20
CA ILE A 117 -14.95 1.82 2.45
C ILE A 117 -15.33 1.96 0.98
N GLU A 118 -15.88 0.91 0.35
CA GLU A 118 -16.38 0.98 -1.03
C GLU A 118 -17.53 1.98 -1.19
N LYS A 119 -18.46 2.02 -0.23
CA LYS A 119 -19.56 3.01 -0.23
C LYS A 119 -19.03 4.44 -0.04
N LEU A 120 -18.02 4.64 0.80
CA LEU A 120 -17.38 5.95 0.97
C LEU A 120 -16.65 6.35 -0.30
N ALA A 121 -15.84 5.46 -0.89
CA ALA A 121 -15.15 5.72 -2.14
C ALA A 121 -16.12 6.15 -3.25
N LYS A 122 -17.27 5.48 -3.36
CA LYS A 122 -18.34 5.89 -4.28
C LYS A 122 -18.99 7.23 -3.90
N HIS A 123 -19.20 7.50 -2.61
CA HIS A 123 -19.79 8.77 -2.15
C HIS A 123 -18.89 9.98 -2.45
N PHE A 124 -17.58 9.79 -2.36
CA PHE A 124 -16.57 10.84 -2.56
C PHE A 124 -15.90 10.77 -3.95
N SER A 125 -16.42 9.97 -4.89
CA SER A 125 -15.74 9.71 -6.17
C SER A 125 -15.56 10.94 -7.06
N GLY A 126 -16.33 12.01 -6.83
CA GLY A 126 -16.14 13.31 -7.51
C GLY A 126 -15.01 14.16 -6.90
N LEU A 127 -14.41 13.78 -5.78
CA LEU A 127 -13.34 14.56 -5.15
C LEU A 127 -11.96 14.08 -5.58
N ASP A 128 -11.32 14.80 -6.49
CA ASP A 128 -9.98 14.46 -6.99
C ASP A 128 -8.91 14.50 -5.89
N ASN A 129 -9.13 15.23 -4.79
CA ASN A 129 -8.17 15.37 -3.69
C ASN A 129 -8.29 14.29 -2.60
N LEU A 130 -9.13 13.27 -2.79
CA LEU A 130 -9.30 12.17 -1.84
C LEU A 130 -9.29 10.81 -2.54
N LYS A 131 -8.35 9.96 -2.16
CA LYS A 131 -8.22 8.57 -2.61
C LYS A 131 -8.58 7.59 -1.50
N PHE A 132 -9.14 6.46 -1.91
CA PHE A 132 -9.39 5.32 -1.04
C PHE A 132 -8.47 4.18 -1.45
N ALA A 133 -7.81 3.58 -0.48
CA ALA A 133 -6.88 2.49 -0.69
C ALA A 133 -7.09 1.40 0.35
N ARG A 134 -6.66 0.18 0.04
CA ARG A 134 -6.61 -0.94 0.97
C ARG A 134 -5.29 -1.67 0.86
N ILE A 135 -4.81 -2.20 1.99
CA ILE A 135 -3.60 -3.02 2.07
C ILE A 135 -3.90 -4.25 2.92
N ASP A 136 -3.51 -5.43 2.42
CA ASP A 136 -3.46 -6.63 3.24
C ASP A 136 -2.18 -6.59 4.09
N ALA A 137 -2.32 -6.04 5.29
CA ALA A 137 -1.22 -5.86 6.23
C ALA A 137 -0.77 -7.20 6.87
N SER A 138 -1.45 -8.31 6.56
CA SER A 138 -1.02 -9.64 6.99
C SER A 138 0.06 -10.26 6.10
N VAL A 139 0.19 -9.79 4.85
CA VAL A 139 1.17 -10.23 3.85
C VAL A 139 2.08 -9.10 3.36
N ASN A 140 1.73 -7.84 3.59
CA ASN A 140 2.53 -6.66 3.26
C ASN A 140 3.06 -5.95 4.51
N GLU A 141 4.28 -5.43 4.45
CA GLU A 141 4.93 -4.68 5.52
C GLU A 141 5.41 -3.32 5.00
N HIS A 142 5.38 -2.31 5.87
CA HIS A 142 6.02 -1.04 5.60
C HIS A 142 6.35 -0.32 6.93
N PRO A 143 7.52 0.32 7.09
CA PRO A 143 7.91 0.95 8.36
C PRO A 143 6.99 2.11 8.78
N LYS A 144 6.24 2.70 7.84
CA LYS A 144 5.27 3.78 8.11
C LYS A 144 3.81 3.28 8.20
N LEU A 145 3.58 1.97 8.08
CA LEU A 145 2.26 1.37 8.23
C LEU A 145 1.99 1.08 9.71
N GLN A 146 1.17 1.92 10.35
CA GLN A 146 0.90 1.86 11.78
C GLN A 146 -0.30 0.96 12.10
N VAL A 147 -0.11 -0.36 11.99
CA VAL A 147 -1.19 -1.34 12.16
C VAL A 147 -0.93 -2.26 13.34
N ASN A 148 -1.73 -2.09 14.40
CA ASN A 148 -1.66 -2.92 15.61
C ASN A 148 -2.76 -3.99 15.65
N ASN A 149 -3.85 -3.79 14.90
CA ASN A 149 -4.99 -4.68 14.85
C ASN A 149 -5.81 -4.47 13.58
N TYR A 150 -6.61 -5.47 13.20
CA TYR A 150 -7.44 -5.42 12.01
C TYR A 150 -8.93 -5.21 12.34
N PRO A 151 -9.70 -4.55 11.46
CA PRO A 151 -9.19 -3.59 10.48
C PRO A 151 -8.64 -2.35 11.20
N THR A 152 -7.72 -1.64 10.54
CA THR A 152 -7.27 -0.31 10.96
C THR A 152 -7.48 0.67 9.81
N LEU A 153 -8.13 1.80 10.09
CA LEU A 153 -8.42 2.84 9.11
C LEU A 153 -7.53 4.05 9.41
N LEU A 154 -6.73 4.47 8.43
CA LEU A 154 -5.75 5.55 8.54
C LEU A 154 -6.00 6.57 7.45
N LEU A 155 -6.28 7.81 7.83
CA LEU A 155 -6.31 8.94 6.90
C LEU A 155 -4.91 9.56 6.85
N TYR A 156 -4.30 9.61 5.67
CA TYR A 156 -3.03 10.27 5.38
C TYR A 156 -3.31 11.59 4.65
N PRO A 157 -3.37 12.73 5.37
CA PRO A 157 -3.56 14.04 4.76
C PRO A 157 -2.49 14.33 3.69
N ALA A 158 -2.86 15.06 2.64
CA ALA A 158 -1.91 15.49 1.59
C ALA A 158 -0.73 16.28 2.20
N GLU A 159 -1.04 17.19 3.12
CA GLU A 159 -0.07 18.10 3.76
C GLU A 159 0.78 17.45 4.87
N ASP A 160 0.35 16.31 5.43
CA ASP A 160 1.07 15.63 6.51
C ASP A 160 0.91 14.11 6.43
N LYS A 161 1.75 13.50 5.60
CA LYS A 161 1.82 12.05 5.41
C LYS A 161 2.48 11.33 6.58
N THR A 162 3.17 12.06 7.45
CA THR A 162 3.94 11.47 8.56
C THR A 162 3.09 11.20 9.79
N ASN A 163 1.98 11.93 9.95
CA ASN A 163 1.05 11.80 11.08
C ASN A 163 -0.34 11.36 10.60
N PRO A 164 -0.52 10.07 10.24
CA PRO A 164 -1.83 9.57 9.83
C PRO A 164 -2.84 9.66 10.97
N ILE A 165 -4.06 10.07 10.64
CA ILE A 165 -5.17 10.21 11.57
C ILE A 165 -5.95 8.89 11.59
N LYS A 166 -6.03 8.25 12.76
CA LYS A 166 -6.79 7.00 12.92
C LYS A 166 -8.29 7.27 12.91
N LEU A 167 -9.01 6.60 12.01
CA LEU A 167 -10.47 6.58 11.98
C LEU A 167 -10.98 5.37 12.77
N SER A 168 -12.00 5.58 13.62
CA SER A 168 -12.56 4.50 14.44
C SER A 168 -13.45 3.58 13.60
N LYS A 169 -13.11 2.29 13.57
CA LYS A 169 -13.92 1.23 12.93
C LYS A 169 -15.31 1.02 13.54
N LYS A 170 -15.58 1.59 14.72
CA LYS A 170 -16.90 1.50 15.40
C LYS A 170 -17.91 2.53 14.89
N LEU A 171 -17.49 3.49 14.07
CA LEU A 171 -18.36 4.53 13.55
C LEU A 171 -19.36 3.95 12.54
N SER A 172 -20.55 4.56 12.48
CA SER A 172 -21.47 4.27 11.37
C SER A 172 -20.91 4.84 10.05
N LEU A 173 -21.39 4.34 8.92
CA LEU A 173 -21.01 4.88 7.59
C LEU A 173 -21.19 6.41 7.49
N LYS A 174 -22.28 6.92 8.09
CA LYS A 174 -22.56 8.37 8.11
C LYS A 174 -21.55 9.13 8.96
N ASP A 175 -21.17 8.59 10.12
CA ASP A 175 -20.20 9.23 11.00
C ASP A 175 -18.78 9.16 10.44
N MET A 176 -18.44 8.08 9.71
CA MET A 176 -17.20 8.01 8.94
C MET A 176 -17.13 9.10 7.88
N ALA A 177 -18.19 9.26 7.08
CA ALA A 177 -18.27 10.32 6.07
C ALA A 177 -18.16 11.72 6.72
N ARG A 178 -18.83 11.94 7.85
CA ARG A 178 -18.72 13.20 8.61
C ARG A 178 -17.30 13.45 9.09
N PHE A 179 -16.65 12.45 9.67
CA PHE A 179 -15.28 12.55 10.15
C PHE A 179 -14.30 12.95 9.04
N ILE A 180 -14.42 12.33 7.85
CA ILE A 180 -13.58 12.67 6.69
C ILE A 180 -13.80 14.13 6.28
N LYS A 181 -15.06 14.57 6.19
CA LYS A 181 -15.40 15.96 5.84
C LYS A 181 -14.83 16.95 6.84
N GLU A 182 -14.97 16.69 8.13
CA GLU A 182 -14.43 17.55 9.20
C GLU A 182 -12.91 17.64 9.17
N LYS A 183 -12.22 16.49 9.00
CA LYS A 183 -10.74 16.47 8.98
C LYS A 183 -10.14 17.10 7.74
N LEU A 184 -10.82 17.01 6.61
CA LEU A 184 -10.36 17.55 5.33
C LEU A 184 -11.00 18.91 4.99
N GLN A 185 -11.87 19.42 5.86
CA GLN A 185 -12.62 20.68 5.66
C GLN A 185 -13.42 20.71 4.35
N ILE A 186 -14.05 19.59 4.00
CA ILE A 186 -14.83 19.41 2.76
C ILE A 186 -16.32 19.69 3.04
N SER A 187 -16.96 20.45 2.16
CA SER A 187 -18.39 20.76 2.23
C SER A 187 -19.27 19.81 1.38
N ASP A 188 -20.56 19.70 1.73
CA ASP A 188 -21.53 18.92 0.95
C ASP A 188 -21.82 19.51 -0.45
N VAL A 189 -21.55 20.80 -0.63
CA VAL A 189 -21.73 21.52 -1.90
C VAL A 189 -20.66 21.08 -2.89
N GLU A 190 -19.39 21.08 -2.47
CA GLU A 190 -18.26 20.63 -3.31
C GLU A 190 -18.41 19.19 -3.78
N ILE A 191 -18.90 18.29 -2.92
CA ILE A 191 -19.14 16.89 -3.29
C ILE A 191 -20.21 16.79 -4.38
N LYS A 192 -21.32 17.55 -4.24
CA LYS A 192 -22.42 17.51 -5.20
C LYS A 192 -22.08 18.18 -6.53
N GLU A 193 -21.37 19.30 -6.52
CA GLU A 193 -20.96 20.02 -7.73
C GLU A 193 -20.01 19.17 -8.57
N LYS A 194 -19.01 18.55 -7.95
CA LYS A 194 -18.06 17.68 -8.66
C LYS A 194 -18.65 16.34 -9.11
N LEU A 195 -19.69 15.83 -8.44
CA LEU A 195 -20.43 14.66 -8.92
C LEU A 195 -21.36 14.97 -10.12
N GLN A 196 -21.73 16.23 -10.31
CA GLN A 196 -22.64 16.68 -11.38
C GLN A 196 -21.92 17.21 -12.62
N THR A 197 -20.63 17.47 -12.54
CA THR A 197 -19.78 17.81 -13.70
C THR A 197 -19.08 16.54 -14.20
N PRO A 198 -19.59 15.84 -15.24
CA PRO A 198 -18.77 14.87 -15.93
C PRO A 198 -17.63 15.63 -16.64
N GLU A 199 -16.41 15.11 -16.58
CA GLU A 199 -15.26 15.61 -17.34
C GLU A 199 -15.66 15.82 -18.81
N ILE A 200 -15.85 17.07 -19.21
CA ILE A 200 -15.71 17.48 -20.59
C ILE A 200 -14.30 18.08 -20.68
N GLU A 201 -13.30 17.21 -20.87
CA GLU A 201 -12.05 17.64 -21.48
C GLU A 201 -12.38 18.10 -22.90
N THR A 202 -12.69 19.39 -23.04
CA THR A 202 -12.58 20.06 -24.34
C THR A 202 -11.09 20.21 -24.60
N VAL A 203 -10.55 19.31 -25.43
CA VAL A 203 -9.28 19.56 -26.12
C VAL A 203 -9.50 20.84 -26.93
N ALA A 204 -8.92 21.94 -26.45
CA ALA A 204 -8.93 23.21 -27.15
C ALA A 204 -8.28 23.01 -28.52
N ALA A 205 -9.09 23.21 -29.55
CA ALA A 205 -8.62 23.36 -30.92
C ALA A 205 -7.70 24.59 -31.01
N ALA A 206 -6.41 24.34 -31.23
CA ALA A 206 -5.48 25.28 -31.81
C ALA A 206 -4.76 24.53 -32.94
N ASP A 207 -5.22 24.73 -34.18
CA ASP A 207 -4.37 25.23 -35.25
C ASP A 207 -5.18 25.31 -36.55
N ASN A 208 -5.59 26.53 -36.84
CA ASN A 208 -6.05 26.93 -38.16
C ASN A 208 -4.80 27.45 -38.89
N VAL A 209 -4.10 26.56 -39.58
CA VAL A 209 -3.06 26.94 -40.55
C VAL A 209 -3.56 26.52 -41.93
N LYS A 210 -3.70 27.53 -42.77
CA LYS A 210 -3.93 27.47 -44.22
C LYS A 210 -3.03 26.42 -44.87
N ASP A 211 -3.57 25.65 -45.82
CA ASP A 211 -2.95 25.50 -47.15
C ASP A 211 -3.89 24.79 -48.13
N GLU A 212 -4.17 25.52 -49.22
CA GLU A 212 -4.29 25.13 -50.63
C GLU A 212 -4.87 23.74 -51.03
N LEU A 213 -6.12 23.75 -51.51
CA LEU A 213 -6.56 23.42 -52.90
C LEU A 213 -8.08 23.20 -52.97
#